data_AF-M6JPF2-F1
#
_entry.id   AF-M6JPF2-F1
#
_cell.length_a   1.000
_cell.length_b   1.000
_cell.length_c   1.000
_cell.angle_alpha   90.00
_cell.angle_beta   90.00
_cell.angle_gamma   90.00
#
_symmetry.space_group_name_H-M   'P 1'
#
loop_
_entity.id
_entity.type
_entity.pdbx_description
1 polymer ?
#
loop_
_entity_poly.entity_id
_entity_poly.type
_entity_poly.pdbx_seq_one_letter_code
_entity_poly.pdbx_strand_id
1 'polypeptide(L)'
;MKTVGAKVLKENFSAYLRLVKEGETILVMERNQVVAEIKKPSIESDGTIENFLQKEEKKGLLLRAKRKSSLLRSPSQVKEKFKLDWMKTYYADRD
;
A
#
# COMPACT_ATOMS: atom_id res chain seq x y z
N MET A 1 -13.26 26.77 3.93
CA MET A 1 -13.10 26.26 5.32
C MET A 1 -14.14 26.92 6.21
N LYS A 2 -14.89 26.15 7.01
CA LYS A 2 -16.02 26.65 7.81
C LYS A 2 -15.95 26.13 9.25
N THR A 3 -16.29 26.97 10.23
CA THR A 3 -16.25 26.61 11.65
C THR A 3 -17.66 26.47 12.20
N VAL A 4 -17.95 25.38 12.90
CA VAL A 4 -19.30 25.06 13.40
C VAL A 4 -19.26 24.54 14.83
N GLY A 5 -20.24 24.91 15.64
CA GLY A 5 -20.40 24.33 16.99
C GLY A 5 -20.93 22.90 16.94
N ALA A 6 -20.53 22.05 17.89
CA ALA A 6 -20.94 20.65 17.96
C ALA A 6 -22.47 20.46 17.96
N LYS A 7 -23.22 21.35 18.63
CA LYS A 7 -24.68 21.33 18.66
C LYS A 7 -25.29 21.55 17.27
N VAL A 8 -24.85 22.61 16.58
CA VAL A 8 -25.35 22.98 15.24
C VAL A 8 -24.96 21.92 14.20
N LEU A 9 -23.75 21.34 14.34
CA LEU A 9 -23.30 20.24 13.50
C LEU A 9 -24.21 19.02 13.64
N LYS A 10 -24.58 18.65 14.88
CA LYS A 10 -25.47 17.50 15.13
C LYS A 10 -26.84 17.68 14.48
N GLU A 11 -27.42 18.87 14.60
CA GLU A 11 -28.75 19.19 14.05
C GLU A 11 -28.74 19.24 12.50
N ASN A 12 -27.62 19.66 11.89
CA ASN A 12 -27.53 19.89 10.45
C ASN A 12 -26.45 19.03 9.75
N PHE A 13 -26.15 17.86 10.32
CA PHE A 13 -25.00 17.05 9.91
C PHE A 13 -25.03 16.72 8.40
N SER A 14 -26.19 16.32 7.89
CA SER A 14 -26.38 15.99 6.47
C SER A 14 -26.11 17.17 5.53
N ALA A 15 -26.42 18.40 5.94
CA ALA A 15 -26.14 19.59 5.14
C ALA A 15 -24.64 19.88 5.10
N TYR A 16 -23.97 19.74 6.24
CA TYR A 16 -22.52 19.89 6.34
C TYR A 16 -21.76 18.81 5.56
N LEU A 17 -22.26 17.58 5.52
CA LEU A 17 -21.70 16.53 4.66
C LEU A 17 -21.79 16.87 3.16
N ARG A 18 -22.83 17.60 2.72
CA ARG A 18 -22.90 18.06 1.31
C ARG A 18 -21.79 19.06 1.00
N LEU A 19 -21.55 20.01 1.91
CA LEU A 19 -20.43 20.95 1.77
C LEU A 19 -19.08 20.22 1.74
N VAL A 20 -18.89 19.21 2.60
CA VAL A 20 -17.67 18.39 2.59
C VAL A 20 -17.49 17.62 1.28
N LYS A 21 -18.58 17.14 0.68
CA LYS A 21 -18.55 16.49 -0.66
C LYS A 21 -18.13 17.46 -1.75
N GLU A 22 -18.55 18.72 -1.66
CA GLU A 22 -18.18 19.82 -2.57
C GLU A 22 -16.72 20.26 -2.38
N GLY A 23 -16.03 19.78 -1.34
CA GLY A 23 -14.62 20.05 -1.08
C GLY A 23 -14.35 20.98 0.09
N GLU A 24 -15.38 21.41 0.81
CA GLU A 24 -15.20 22.23 2.00
C GLU A 24 -14.65 21.43 3.19
N THR A 25 -13.80 22.09 3.98
CA THR A 25 -13.30 21.55 5.25
C THR A 25 -14.03 22.21 6.41
N ILE A 26 -14.55 21.41 7.33
CA ILE A 26 -15.36 21.86 8.45
C ILE A 26 -14.64 21.61 9.77
N LEU A 27 -14.40 22.67 10.53
CA LEU A 27 -13.86 22.62 11.88
C LEU A 27 -15.00 22.58 12.89
N VAL A 28 -14.99 21.57 13.74
CA VAL A 28 -15.98 21.36 14.80
C VAL A 28 -15.45 21.95 16.09
N MET A 29 -16.22 22.85 16.68
CA MET A 29 -15.90 23.52 17.93
C MET A 29 -16.79 23.02 19.06
N GLU A 30 -16.19 22.83 20.23
CA GLU A 30 -16.88 22.65 21.50
C GLU A 30 -16.30 23.63 22.52
N ARG A 31 -17.16 24.43 23.17
CA ARG A 31 -16.74 25.44 24.16
C ARG A 31 -15.57 26.33 23.68
N ASN A 32 -15.68 26.78 22.43
CA ASN A 32 -14.68 27.63 21.77
C ASN A 32 -13.31 26.98 21.51
N GLN A 33 -13.23 25.65 21.55
CA GLN A 33 -12.05 24.87 21.20
C GLN A 33 -12.34 23.98 20.00
N VAL A 34 -11.40 23.88 19.06
CA VAL A 34 -11.50 22.96 17.93
C VAL A 34 -11.28 21.53 18.43
N VAL A 35 -12.30 20.68 18.29
CA VAL A 35 -12.28 19.29 18.74
C VAL A 35 -12.19 18.29 17.59
N ALA A 36 -12.62 18.67 16.38
CA ALA A 36 -12.56 17.80 15.21
C ALA A 36 -12.47 18.58 13.90
N GLU A 37 -12.02 17.89 12.87
CA GLU A 37 -12.02 18.34 11.47
C GLU A 37 -12.79 17.31 10.63
N ILE A 38 -13.70 17.78 9.78
CA ILE A 38 -14.41 16.95 8.80
C ILE A 38 -13.99 17.45 7.42
N LYS A 39 -13.34 16.58 6.65
CA LYS A 39 -12.95 16.82 5.27
C LYS A 39 -13.24 15.61 4.41
N LYS A 40 -13.26 15.82 3.10
CA LYS A 40 -13.33 14.72 2.15
C LYS A 40 -12.13 13.80 2.40
N PRO A 41 -12.32 12.47 2.45
CA PRO A 41 -11.19 11.56 2.56
C PRO A 41 -10.28 11.79 1.36
N SER A 42 -9.00 12.07 1.61
CA SER A 42 -7.99 12.01 0.56
C SER A 42 -7.91 10.55 0.14
N ILE A 43 -8.25 10.26 -1.11
CA ILE A 43 -8.15 8.92 -1.72
C ILE A 43 -6.71 8.35 -1.62
N GLU A 44 -5.72 9.17 -1.24
CA GLU A 44 -4.42 8.74 -0.73
C GLU A 44 -4.47 7.83 0.51
N SER A 45 -5.64 7.54 1.09
CA SER A 45 -5.83 6.40 1.99
C SER A 45 -5.63 5.02 1.33
N ASP A 46 -5.37 4.97 0.01
CA ASP A 46 -4.67 3.86 -0.66
C ASP A 46 -3.30 3.56 -0.02
N GLY A 47 -2.78 4.50 0.77
CA GLY A 47 -1.64 4.31 1.64
C GLY A 47 -1.83 3.25 2.72
N THR A 48 -3.01 2.64 2.94
CA THR A 48 -3.13 1.63 4.02
C THR A 48 -2.21 0.42 3.77
N ILE A 49 -2.23 -0.13 2.56
CA ILE A 49 -1.38 -1.27 2.17
C ILE A 49 0.06 -0.80 1.93
N GLU A 50 0.24 0.33 1.24
CA GLU A 50 1.59 0.84 0.94
C GLU A 50 2.32 1.28 2.22
N ASN A 51 1.65 1.95 3.16
CA ASN A 51 2.20 2.30 4.47
C ASN A 51 2.45 1.06 5.33
N PHE A 52 1.59 0.03 5.26
CA PHE A 52 1.83 -1.24 5.94
C PHE A 52 3.10 -1.91 5.39
N LEU A 53 3.21 -2.05 4.07
CA LEU A 53 4.37 -2.61 3.41
C LEU A 53 5.66 -1.81 3.74
N GLN A 54 5.58 -0.47 3.77
CA GLN A 54 6.70 0.39 4.13
C GLN A 54 7.10 0.25 5.61
N LYS A 55 6.11 0.09 6.50
CA LYS A 55 6.32 -0.12 7.94
C LYS A 55 7.02 -1.45 8.21
N GLU A 56 6.58 -2.52 7.56
CA GLU A 56 7.17 -3.85 7.74
C GLU A 56 8.54 -3.98 7.06
N GLU A 57 8.76 -3.27 5.94
CA GLU A 57 10.09 -3.14 5.33
C GLU A 57 11.08 -2.43 6.26
N LYS A 58 10.69 -1.32 6.89
CA LYS A 58 11.52 -0.61 7.88
C LYS A 58 11.90 -1.47 9.09
N LYS A 59 11.01 -2.38 9.50
CA LYS A 59 11.28 -3.35 10.58
C LYS A 59 12.18 -4.50 10.14
N GLY A 60 12.45 -4.64 8.84
CA GLY A 60 13.19 -5.77 8.27
C GLY A 60 12.39 -7.08 8.22
N LEU A 61 11.06 -7.02 8.42
CA LEU A 61 10.18 -8.20 8.37
C LEU A 61 9.70 -8.51 6.95
N LEU A 62 9.86 -7.56 6.03
CA LEU A 62 9.49 -7.69 4.63
C LEU A 62 10.61 -7.16 3.73
N LEU A 63 10.92 -7.88 2.66
CA LEU A 63 11.82 -7.43 1.60
C LEU A 63 11.02 -7.26 0.31
N ARG A 64 10.97 -6.05 -0.21
CA ARG A 64 10.23 -5.75 -1.44
C ARG A 64 10.96 -6.30 -2.66
N ALA A 65 10.16 -6.75 -3.64
CA ALA A 65 10.70 -7.14 -4.93
C ALA A 65 11.24 -5.89 -5.66
N LYS A 66 12.53 -5.91 -6.02
CA LYS A 66 13.16 -4.81 -6.78
C LYS A 66 12.89 -4.85 -8.28
N ARG A 67 12.35 -5.96 -8.78
CA ARG A 67 12.15 -6.22 -10.22
C ARG A 67 10.82 -6.93 -10.43
N LYS A 68 10.17 -6.65 -11.56
CA LYS A 68 8.92 -7.29 -11.97
C LYS A 68 9.10 -8.76 -12.34
N SER A 69 10.32 -9.18 -12.66
CA SER A 69 10.66 -10.55 -13.05
C SER A 69 12.03 -10.96 -12.51
N SER A 70 12.23 -12.28 -12.40
CA SER A 70 13.52 -12.87 -12.05
C SER A 70 14.52 -12.69 -13.20
N LEU A 71 15.77 -12.35 -12.87
CA LEU A 71 16.90 -12.43 -13.81
C LEU A 71 17.32 -13.88 -14.09
N LEU A 72 16.91 -14.79 -13.21
CA LEU A 72 17.08 -16.22 -13.40
C LEU A 72 16.26 -16.65 -14.61
N ARG A 73 16.95 -17.09 -15.65
CA ARG A 73 16.33 -17.82 -16.76
C ARG A 73 15.79 -19.13 -16.18
N SER A 74 14.58 -19.52 -16.57
CA SER A 74 14.07 -20.83 -16.20
C SER A 74 15.08 -21.91 -16.67
N PRO A 75 15.27 -23.02 -15.94
CA PRO A 75 16.17 -24.09 -16.36
C PRO A 75 15.90 -24.59 -17.79
N SER A 76 14.64 -24.48 -18.26
CA SER A 76 14.23 -24.78 -19.64
C SER A 76 14.82 -23.84 -20.71
N GLN A 77 15.22 -22.62 -20.34
CA GLN A 77 15.83 -21.62 -21.23
C GLN A 77 17.37 -21.66 -21.20
N VAL A 78 17.97 -22.40 -20.27
CA VAL A 78 19.41 -22.66 -20.25
C VAL A 78 19.68 -23.85 -21.17
N LYS A 79 19.55 -23.61 -22.48
CA LYS A 79 19.90 -24.60 -23.50
C LYS A 79 21.40 -24.92 -23.39
N GLU A 80 21.68 -26.22 -23.40
CA GLU A 80 22.99 -26.88 -23.54
C GLU A 80 23.86 -27.05 -22.30
N LYS A 81 24.22 -26.01 -21.54
CA LYS A 81 25.32 -26.16 -20.56
C LYS A 81 25.01 -27.07 -19.35
N PHE A 82 23.74 -27.28 -19.03
CA PHE A 82 23.29 -28.14 -17.93
C PHE A 82 22.57 -29.41 -18.40
N LYS A 83 22.68 -29.76 -19.69
CA LYS A 83 22.39 -31.13 -20.11
C LYS A 83 23.59 -31.98 -19.69
N LEU A 84 23.75 -32.14 -18.37
CA LEU A 84 24.67 -33.13 -17.81
C LEU A 84 24.18 -34.45 -18.37
N ASP A 85 24.92 -34.97 -19.34
CA ASP A 85 24.65 -36.25 -19.95
C ASP A 85 25.05 -37.30 -18.93
N TRP A 86 24.17 -37.51 -17.95
CA TRP A 86 24.35 -38.39 -16.81
C TRP A 86 24.79 -39.79 -17.27
N MET A 87 24.39 -40.18 -18.47
CA MET A 87 24.80 -41.41 -19.12
C MET A 87 26.28 -41.40 -19.53
N LYS A 88 26.78 -40.28 -20.08
CA LYS A 88 28.21 -40.09 -20.37
C LYS A 88 29.07 -40.10 -19.10
N THR A 89 28.62 -39.42 -18.04
CA THR A 89 29.33 -39.43 -16.75
C THR A 89 29.34 -40.84 -16.14
N TYR A 90 28.23 -41.57 -16.22
CA TYR A 90 28.11 -42.93 -15.68
C TYR A 90 29.01 -43.96 -16.37
N TYR A 91 29.21 -43.84 -17.70
CA TYR A 91 30.11 -44.75 -18.42
C TYR A 91 31.59 -44.35 -18.30
N ALA A 92 31.91 -43.07 -18.10
CA ALA A 92 33.29 -42.62 -17.95
C ALA A 92 33.95 -43.06 -16.62
N ASP A 93 33.17 -43.23 -15.54
CA ASP A 93 33.66 -43.72 -14.24
C ASP A 93 33.85 -45.25 -14.19
N ARG A 94 33.55 -45.96 -15.29
CA ARG A 94 33.56 -47.43 -15.35
C ARG A 94 34.72 -48.06 -16.15
N ASP A 95 35.52 -47.24 -16.82
CA ASP A 95 36.80 -47.63 -17.43
C ASP A 95 37.97 -47.33 -16.47
#